data_AF-A0A7S4VUQ5-F1
#
_entry.id   AF-A0A7S4VUQ5-F1
#
_cell.length_a   1.000
_cell.length_b   1.000
_cell.length_c   1.000
_cell.angle_alpha   90.00
_cell.angle_beta   90.00
_cell.angle_gamma   90.00
#
_symmetry.space_group_name_H-M   'P 1'
#
loop_
_entity.id
_entity.type
_entity.pdbx_description
1 polymer ?
#
loop_
_entity_poly.entity_id
_entity_poly.type
_entity_poly.pdbx_seq_one_letter_code
_entity_poly.pdbx_strand_id
1 'polypeptide(L)'
;MADLIDAETKDIIIKKTWCHGQAVMPIYGIFLLWWFISRGYQPLILVFPAIFLPYWCFLSYRSIFVEFSYRTILIGGAFVEVSHAIVFSVAILSMKTQSGGTETSSSGKHATDLLLCIAAGLFFIETLAFLGVVTALRPRIPRSSLLSVPTGGSAARYQDIEGQ
;
A
#
# COMPACT_ATOMS: atom_id res chain seq x y z
N MET A 1 26.37 -16.58 1.79
CA MET A 1 25.04 -16.95 2.30
C MET A 1 24.16 -17.24 1.11
N ALA A 2 24.18 -18.50 0.67
CA ALA A 2 23.31 -19.01 -0.37
C ALA A 2 21.85 -18.68 -0.04
N ASP A 3 21.03 -18.49 -1.07
CA ASP A 3 19.60 -18.20 -0.97
C ASP A 3 18.90 -19.22 -0.07
N LEU A 4 18.72 -18.86 1.21
CA LEU A 4 18.00 -19.66 2.21
C LEU A 4 16.51 -19.77 1.90
N ILE A 5 16.03 -18.99 0.92
CA ILE A 5 14.64 -18.85 0.52
C ILE A 5 14.61 -18.98 -1.01
N ASP A 6 13.86 -19.95 -1.52
CA ASP A 6 13.62 -20.17 -2.93
C ASP A 6 12.80 -19.01 -3.55
N ALA A 7 12.79 -18.93 -4.88
CA ALA A 7 12.15 -17.82 -5.60
C ALA A 7 10.63 -17.77 -5.40
N GLU A 8 9.97 -18.92 -5.22
CA GLU A 8 8.52 -19.02 -5.00
C GLU A 8 8.17 -18.49 -3.61
N THR A 9 8.91 -18.90 -2.58
CA THR A 9 8.72 -18.39 -1.21
C THR A 9 8.97 -16.88 -1.13
N LYS A 10 9.98 -16.34 -1.86
CA LYS A 10 10.20 -14.89 -1.95
C LYS A 10 8.99 -14.15 -2.51
N ASP A 11 8.40 -14.65 -3.59
CA ASP A 11 7.23 -14.07 -4.23
C ASP A 11 5.98 -14.14 -3.33
N ILE A 12 5.78 -15.26 -2.63
CA ILE A 12 4.71 -15.42 -1.65
C ILE A 12 4.86 -14.40 -0.50
N ILE A 13 6.05 -14.23 0.06
CA ILE A 13 6.31 -13.29 1.16
C ILE A 13 6.00 -11.85 0.72
N ILE A 14 6.46 -11.44 -0.48
CA ILE A 14 6.18 -10.10 -1.02
C ILE A 14 4.67 -9.89 -1.21
N LYS A 15 3.97 -10.84 -1.82
CA LYS A 15 2.52 -10.77 -2.07
C LYS A 15 1.72 -10.72 -0.77
N LYS A 16 2.11 -11.52 0.23
CA LYS A 16 1.45 -11.54 1.55
C LYS A 16 1.65 -10.22 2.29
N THR A 17 2.86 -9.70 2.31
CA THR A 17 3.15 -8.42 2.96
C THR A 17 2.37 -7.28 2.29
N TRP A 18 2.22 -7.32 0.97
CA TRP A 18 1.40 -6.36 0.24
C TRP A 18 -0.10 -6.46 0.54
N CYS A 19 -0.67 -7.67 0.60
CA CYS A 19 -2.11 -7.84 0.77
C CYS A 19 -2.62 -7.41 2.15
N HIS A 20 -1.77 -7.45 3.18
CA HIS A 20 -2.15 -7.04 4.53
C HIS A 20 -2.08 -5.52 4.74
N GLY A 21 -1.07 -4.86 4.18
CA GLY A 21 -0.90 -3.42 4.35
C GLY A 21 -1.52 -2.57 3.24
N GLN A 22 -1.24 -2.93 1.99
CA GLN A 22 -1.39 -2.01 0.84
C GLN A 22 -2.72 -2.18 0.11
N ALA A 23 -3.28 -3.40 0.11
CA ALA A 23 -4.53 -3.70 -0.60
C ALA A 23 -5.75 -2.94 -0.04
N VAL A 24 -5.73 -2.61 1.26
CA VAL A 24 -6.81 -1.90 1.94
C VAL A 24 -6.67 -0.37 1.90
N MET A 25 -5.55 0.15 1.38
CA MET A 25 -5.28 1.59 1.28
C MET A 25 -6.35 2.40 0.53
N PRO A 26 -6.99 1.89 -0.55
CA PRO A 26 -8.06 2.63 -1.21
C PRO A 26 -9.27 2.85 -0.28
N ILE A 27 -9.65 1.84 0.51
CA ILE A 27 -10.73 1.94 1.49
C ILE A 27 -10.36 2.94 2.58
N TYR A 28 -9.11 2.87 3.05
CA TYR A 28 -8.58 3.84 4.00
C TYR A 28 -8.60 5.28 3.45
N GLY A 29 -8.24 5.49 2.18
CA GLY A 29 -8.32 6.79 1.50
C GLY A 29 -9.74 7.35 1.41
N ILE A 30 -10.73 6.50 1.13
CA ILE A 30 -12.16 6.89 1.13
C ILE A 30 -12.60 7.27 2.55
N PHE A 31 -12.22 6.47 3.55
CA PHE A 31 -12.54 6.76 4.95
C PHE A 31 -11.91 8.08 5.41
N LEU A 32 -10.67 8.35 5.02
CA LEU A 32 -10.01 9.63 5.25
C LEU A 32 -10.81 10.78 4.67
N LEU A 33 -11.18 10.70 3.38
CA LEU A 33 -11.94 11.75 2.71
C LEU A 33 -13.29 12.01 3.40
N TRP A 34 -14.02 10.96 3.77
CA TRP A 34 -15.26 11.08 4.53
C TRP A 34 -15.04 11.73 5.89
N TRP A 35 -14.03 11.26 6.65
CA TRP A 35 -13.69 11.82 7.95
C TRP A 35 -13.38 13.32 7.83
N PHE A 36 -12.62 13.74 6.81
CA PHE A 36 -12.32 15.15 6.56
C PHE A 36 -13.57 15.99 6.29
N ILE A 37 -14.41 15.55 5.36
CA ILE A 37 -15.65 16.26 5.03
C ILE A 37 -16.54 16.40 6.27
N SER A 38 -16.63 15.34 7.09
CA SER A 38 -17.46 15.33 8.30
C SER A 38 -17.01 16.33 9.37
N ARG A 39 -15.75 16.78 9.33
CA ARG A 39 -15.17 17.70 10.31
C ARG A 39 -15.07 19.14 9.84
N GLY A 40 -15.36 19.43 8.57
CA GLY A 40 -15.24 20.78 8.01
C GLY A 40 -13.79 21.31 8.00
N TYR A 41 -12.80 20.44 8.21
CA TYR A 41 -11.39 20.82 8.18
C TYR A 41 -10.99 21.11 6.72
N GLN A 42 -10.61 22.36 6.44
CA GLN A 42 -9.86 22.73 5.24
C GLN A 42 -8.36 22.68 5.53
N PRO A 43 -7.72 21.52 5.35
CA PRO A 43 -6.33 21.60 4.98
C PRO A 43 -6.17 20.81 3.67
N LEU A 44 -5.84 21.56 2.63
CA LEU A 44 -5.34 21.04 1.35
C LEU A 44 -4.25 19.95 1.55
N ILE A 45 -3.56 19.98 2.69
CA ILE A 45 -2.55 19.00 3.11
C ILE A 45 -3.07 17.55 3.16
N LEU A 46 -4.38 17.33 3.28
CA LEU A 46 -4.99 16.00 3.39
C LEU A 46 -5.61 15.49 2.09
N VAL A 47 -5.71 16.36 1.08
CA VAL A 47 -5.99 15.98 -0.31
C VAL A 47 -4.85 15.11 -0.84
N PHE A 48 -3.61 15.44 -0.46
CA PHE A 48 -2.44 14.68 -0.90
C PHE A 48 -2.50 13.20 -0.43
N PRO A 49 -2.62 12.87 0.87
CA PRO A 49 -2.84 11.49 1.32
C PRO A 49 -4.08 10.81 0.71
N ALA A 50 -5.19 11.53 0.55
CA ALA A 50 -6.43 10.93 0.02
C ALA A 50 -6.29 10.45 -1.44
N ILE A 51 -5.44 11.10 -2.24
CA ILE A 51 -5.16 10.70 -3.63
C ILE A 51 -3.97 9.74 -3.70
N PHE A 52 -2.93 10.03 -2.91
CA PHE A 52 -1.65 9.34 -3.01
C PHE A 52 -1.70 7.92 -2.40
N LEU A 53 -2.44 7.69 -1.32
CA LEU A 53 -2.55 6.36 -0.70
C LEU A 53 -3.25 5.33 -1.60
N PRO A 54 -4.39 5.65 -2.26
CA PRO A 54 -4.96 4.76 -3.27
C PRO A 54 -4.03 4.54 -4.47
N TYR A 55 -3.34 5.60 -4.92
CA TYR A 55 -2.38 5.47 -6.02
C TYR A 55 -1.19 4.59 -5.66
N TRP A 56 -0.73 4.64 -4.41
CA TRP A 56 0.32 3.76 -3.91
C TRP A 56 -0.09 2.30 -3.91
N CYS A 57 -1.35 1.97 -3.59
CA CYS A 57 -1.87 0.60 -3.73
C CYS A 57 -1.62 0.07 -5.16
N PHE A 58 -1.93 0.89 -6.18
CA PHE A 58 -1.67 0.54 -7.58
C PHE A 58 -0.17 0.42 -7.90
N LEU A 59 0.65 1.41 -7.50
CA LEU A 59 2.09 1.39 -7.76
C LEU A 59 2.80 0.20 -7.08
N SER A 60 2.50 -0.03 -5.82
CA SER A 60 3.06 -1.15 -5.05
C SER A 60 2.59 -2.50 -5.60
N TYR A 61 1.32 -2.63 -6.02
CA TYR A 61 0.83 -3.83 -6.72
C TYR A 61 1.64 -4.06 -8.00
N ARG A 62 1.72 -3.04 -8.85
CA ARG A 62 2.45 -3.13 -10.11
C ARG A 62 3.93 -3.46 -9.90
N SER A 63 4.54 -3.06 -8.79
CA SER A 63 5.93 -3.38 -8.45
C SER A 63 6.19 -4.87 -8.18
N ILE A 64 5.14 -5.61 -7.79
CA ILE A 64 5.19 -7.07 -7.55
C ILE A 64 5.18 -7.80 -8.88
N PHE A 65 4.35 -7.37 -9.82
CA PHE A 65 4.16 -8.06 -11.11
C PHE A 65 5.03 -7.51 -12.25
N VAL A 66 5.51 -6.28 -12.13
CA VAL A 66 6.28 -5.57 -13.15
C VAL A 66 7.53 -4.98 -12.50
N GLU A 67 8.68 -5.11 -13.16
CA GLU A 67 9.95 -4.53 -12.70
C GLU A 67 9.91 -2.99 -12.73
N PHE A 68 9.34 -2.37 -11.71
CA PHE A 68 9.59 -0.97 -11.40
C PHE A 68 11.00 -0.80 -10.84
N SER A 69 11.66 0.32 -11.15
CA SER A 69 12.95 0.64 -10.52
C SER A 69 12.82 0.60 -8.99
N TYR A 70 13.76 -0.08 -8.33
CA TYR A 70 13.85 -0.14 -6.87
C TYR A 70 13.80 1.26 -6.24
N ARG A 71 14.47 2.23 -6.86
CA ARG A 71 14.47 3.63 -6.42
C ARG A 71 13.07 4.24 -6.44
N THR A 72 12.24 3.91 -7.42
CA THR A 72 10.86 4.41 -7.51
C THR A 72 9.99 3.87 -6.37
N ILE A 73 10.18 2.61 -5.98
CA ILE A 73 9.42 2.00 -4.87
C ILE A 73 9.84 2.61 -3.53
N LEU A 74 11.14 2.79 -3.28
CA LEU A 74 11.60 3.45 -2.06
C LEU A 74 11.11 4.89 -1.94
N ILE A 75 11.22 5.68 -3.02
CA ILE A 75 10.78 7.08 -3.02
C ILE A 75 9.26 7.15 -2.81
N GLY A 76 8.49 6.33 -3.53
CA GLY A 76 7.04 6.28 -3.36
C GLY A 76 6.65 5.86 -1.93
N GLY A 77 7.33 4.87 -1.37
CA GLY A 77 7.12 4.42 0.00
C GLY A 77 7.41 5.51 1.05
N ALA A 78 8.49 6.27 0.88
CA ALA A 78 8.80 7.40 1.75
C ALA A 78 7.69 8.47 1.71
N PHE A 79 7.13 8.77 0.54
CA PHE A 79 5.99 9.69 0.44
C PHE A 79 4.73 9.15 1.12
N VAL A 80 4.51 7.84 1.12
CA VAL A 80 3.40 7.18 1.83
C VAL A 80 3.59 7.27 3.34
N GLU A 81 4.79 7.02 3.83
CA GLU A 81 5.12 7.18 5.25
C GLU A 81 4.87 8.61 5.73
N VAL A 82 5.31 9.61 4.96
CA VAL A 82 5.01 11.03 5.23
C VAL A 82 3.50 11.27 5.25
N SER A 83 2.75 10.67 4.31
CA SER A 83 1.29 10.79 4.27
C SER A 83 0.62 10.24 5.53
N HIS A 84 1.05 9.06 6.00
CA HIS A 84 0.56 8.48 7.25
C HIS A 84 0.91 9.33 8.47
N ALA A 85 2.13 9.89 8.51
CA ALA A 85 2.56 10.77 9.59
C ALA A 85 1.74 12.08 9.64
N ILE A 86 1.39 12.65 8.47
CA ILE A 86 0.49 13.82 8.38
C ILE A 86 -0.89 13.47 8.95
N VAL A 87 -1.48 12.36 8.50
CA VAL A 87 -2.80 11.91 8.99
C VAL A 87 -2.78 11.70 10.51
N PHE A 88 -1.77 11.00 11.02
CA PHE A 88 -1.59 10.75 12.45
C PHE A 88 -1.48 12.06 13.25
N SER A 89 -0.67 13.00 12.77
CA SER A 89 -0.49 14.31 13.41
C SER A 89 -1.80 15.10 13.46
N VAL A 90 -2.55 15.13 12.36
CA VAL A 90 -3.84 15.84 12.29
C VAL A 90 -4.88 15.20 13.23
N ALA A 91 -4.93 13.87 13.30
CA ALA A 91 -5.83 13.17 14.21
C ALA A 91 -5.50 13.49 15.69
N ILE A 92 -4.22 13.51 16.08
CA ILE A 92 -3.80 13.94 17.43
C ILE A 92 -4.18 15.40 17.71
N LEU A 93 -3.92 16.29 16.77
CA LEU A 93 -4.27 17.70 16.93
C LEU A 93 -5.79 17.87 17.11
N SER A 94 -6.60 17.14 16.34
CA SER A 94 -8.06 17.18 16.47
C SER A 94 -8.54 16.70 17.84
N MET A 95 -7.94 15.65 18.39
CA MET A 95 -8.24 15.18 19.76
C MET A 95 -7.86 16.22 20.82
N LYS A 96 -6.67 16.84 20.70
CA LYS A 96 -6.21 17.88 21.64
C LYS A 96 -7.12 19.10 21.66
N THR A 97 -7.54 19.57 20.49
CA THR A 97 -8.45 20.73 20.37
C THR A 97 -9.80 20.44 21.02
N GLN A 98 -10.32 19.21 20.90
CA GLN A 98 -11.59 18.80 21.53
C GLN A 98 -11.49 18.73 23.06
N SER A 99 -10.34 18.36 23.61
CA SER A 99 -10.13 18.29 25.06
C SER A 99 -9.90 19.65 25.75
N GLY A 100 -9.52 20.69 25.01
CA GLY A 100 -9.21 22.02 25.54
C GLY A 100 -10.37 23.03 25.48
N GLY A 101 -11.45 22.72 24.76
CA GLY A 101 -12.67 23.53 24.70
C GLY A 101 -13.70 23.00 25.68
N THR A 102 -14.34 23.89 26.44
CA THR A 102 -15.45 23.63 27.38
C THR A 102 -16.75 23.18 26.69
N GLU A 103 -16.65 22.54 25.53
CA GLU A 103 -17.77 22.01 24.78
C GLU A 103 -17.81 20.50 24.98
N THR A 104 -18.98 20.00 25.36
CA THR A 104 -19.34 18.58 25.45
C THR A 104 -19.09 17.90 24.10
N SER A 105 -17.84 17.51 23.86
CA SER A 105 -17.44 16.78 22.66
C SER A 105 -18.27 15.50 22.57
N SER A 106 -19.09 15.41 21.52
CA SER A 106 -19.89 14.21 21.24
C SER A 106 -18.95 13.00 21.19
N SER A 107 -19.13 12.03 22.09
CA SER A 107 -18.27 10.85 22.28
C SER A 107 -17.83 10.14 20.98
N GLY A 108 -18.71 10.12 19.96
CA GLY A 108 -18.41 9.53 18.65
C GLY A 108 -17.27 10.21 17.88
N LYS A 109 -17.06 11.51 18.05
CA LYS A 109 -15.99 12.25 17.37
C LYS A 109 -14.62 11.82 17.89
N HIS A 110 -14.43 11.83 19.21
CA HIS A 110 -13.19 11.35 19.83
C HIS A 110 -12.86 9.90 19.46
N ALA A 111 -13.86 9.02 19.41
CA ALA A 111 -13.66 7.62 19.00
C ALA A 111 -13.15 7.51 17.55
N THR A 112 -13.72 8.27 16.61
CA THR A 112 -13.24 8.26 15.22
C THR A 112 -11.80 8.76 15.06
N ASP A 113 -11.39 9.76 15.83
CA ASP A 113 -10.05 10.36 15.75
C ASP A 113 -8.99 9.39 16.31
N LEU A 114 -9.32 8.70 17.40
CA LEU A 114 -8.49 7.64 17.95
C LEU A 114 -8.33 6.47 16.98
N LEU A 115 -9.42 6.02 16.36
CA LEU A 115 -9.37 4.96 15.36
C LEU A 115 -8.50 5.36 14.16
N LEU A 116 -8.55 6.63 13.75
CA LEU A 116 -7.73 7.13 12.66
C LEU A 116 -6.24 7.19 13.03
N CYS A 117 -5.90 7.59 14.26
CA CYS A 117 -4.53 7.49 14.77
C CYS A 117 -4.00 6.06 14.74
N ILE A 118 -4.80 5.11 15.24
CA ILE A 118 -4.41 3.69 15.26
C ILE A 118 -4.22 3.17 13.84
N ALA A 119 -5.17 3.44 12.94
CA ALA A 119 -5.08 3.03 11.54
C ALA A 119 -3.84 3.64 10.86
N ALA A 120 -3.59 4.95 11.03
CA ALA A 120 -2.43 5.62 10.46
C ALA A 120 -1.11 5.01 10.96
N GLY A 121 -1.01 4.70 12.26
CA GLY A 121 0.16 4.05 12.85
C GLY A 121 0.37 2.63 12.33
N LEU A 122 -0.68 1.82 12.24
CA LEU A 122 -0.61 0.47 11.67
C LEU A 122 -0.16 0.51 10.21
N PHE A 123 -0.75 1.39 9.39
CA PHE A 123 -0.39 1.50 7.98
C PHE A 123 1.01 2.05 7.74
N PHE A 124 1.52 2.89 8.64
CA PHE A 124 2.91 3.31 8.63
C PHE A 124 3.86 2.11 8.83
N ILE A 125 3.59 1.25 9.82
CA ILE A 125 4.37 0.05 10.11
C ILE A 125 4.28 -0.95 8.95
N GLU A 126 3.09 -1.18 8.41
CA GLU A 126 2.88 -2.09 7.28
C GLU A 126 3.61 -1.61 6.01
N THR A 127 3.68 -0.30 5.78
CA THR A 127 4.45 0.27 4.68
C THR A 127 5.94 0.07 4.87
N LEU A 128 6.46 0.33 6.06
CA LEU A 128 7.85 0.03 6.42
C LEU A 128 8.18 -1.46 6.24
N ALA A 129 7.31 -2.35 6.71
CA ALA A 129 7.48 -3.80 6.58
C ALA A 129 7.53 -4.20 5.10
N PHE A 130 6.62 -3.70 4.28
CA PHE A 130 6.63 -3.93 2.83
C PHE A 130 7.92 -3.43 2.18
N LEU A 131 8.36 -2.20 2.47
CA LEU A 131 9.60 -1.65 1.93
C LEU A 131 10.82 -2.46 2.39
N GLY A 132 10.85 -2.91 3.64
CA GLY A 132 11.90 -3.79 4.17
C GLY A 132 11.96 -5.12 3.43
N VAL A 133 10.80 -5.77 3.23
CA VAL A 133 10.68 -7.03 2.48
C VAL A 133 11.13 -6.85 1.03
N VAL A 134 10.67 -5.79 0.35
CA VAL A 134 11.08 -5.48 -1.02
C VAL A 134 12.58 -5.22 -1.10
N THR A 135 13.14 -4.48 -0.14
CA THR A 135 14.58 -4.18 -0.08
C THR A 135 15.43 -5.42 0.14
N ALA A 136 14.98 -6.33 1.01
CA ALA A 136 15.73 -7.54 1.34
C ALA A 136 15.64 -8.61 0.25
N LEU A 137 14.48 -8.76 -0.41
CA LEU A 137 14.20 -9.89 -1.30
C LEU A 137 14.37 -9.57 -2.79
N ARG A 138 14.12 -8.33 -3.24
CA ARG A 138 14.15 -7.97 -4.66
C ARG A 138 15.55 -7.97 -5.31
N PRO A 139 16.68 -7.68 -4.61
CA PRO A 139 18.01 -7.81 -5.20
C PRO A 139 18.39 -9.25 -5.59
N ARG A 140 17.58 -10.26 -5.21
CA ARG A 140 17.92 -11.69 -5.35
C ARG A 140 16.87 -12.51 -6.12
N ILE A 141 16.03 -11.88 -6.94
CA ILE A 141 15.17 -12.61 -7.87
C ILE A 141 15.86 -12.62 -9.23
N PRO A 142 16.55 -13.71 -9.61
CA PRO A 142 17.08 -13.83 -10.96
C PRO A 142 15.94 -13.79 -11.99
N ARG A 143 16.18 -13.06 -13.09
CA ARG A 143 15.27 -12.81 -14.23
C ARG A 143 14.68 -14.07 -14.89
N SER A 144 15.15 -15.26 -14.53
CA SER A 144 14.74 -16.55 -15.11
C SER A 144 13.32 -16.98 -14.75
N SER A 145 12.71 -16.41 -13.70
CA SER A 145 11.38 -16.81 -13.23
C SER A 145 10.21 -16.22 -14.05
N LEU A 146 10.49 -15.30 -14.98
CA LEU A 146 9.48 -14.64 -15.81
C LEU A 146 9.20 -15.37 -17.15
N LEU A 147 9.88 -16.48 -17.43
CA LEU A 147 9.73 -17.24 -18.69
C LEU A 147 8.84 -18.50 -18.57
N SER A 148 8.27 -18.78 -17.39
CA SER A 148 7.42 -19.97 -17.18
C SER A 148 5.97 -19.62 -16.87
N VAL A 149 5.41 -18.62 -17.55
CA VAL A 149 3.94 -18.55 -17.72
C VAL A 149 3.60 -19.49 -18.87
N PRO A 150 2.91 -20.62 -18.66
CA PRO A 150 2.33 -21.34 -19.78
C PRO A 150 1.24 -20.44 -20.34
N THR A 151 1.49 -19.79 -21.47
CA THR A 151 0.43 -19.22 -22.29
C THR A 151 -0.38 -20.38 -22.84
N GLY A 152 -1.33 -20.85 -22.04
CA GLY A 152 -2.47 -21.63 -22.50
C GLY A 152 -3.29 -20.77 -23.44
N GLY A 153 -2.89 -20.76 -24.72
CA GLY A 153 -3.52 -20.02 -25.81
C GLY A 153 -3.48 -20.87 -27.06
N SER A 154 -4.50 -21.71 -27.19
CA SER A 154 -4.90 -22.47 -28.37
C SER A 154 -4.74 -21.67 -29.68
N ALA A 155 -3.74 -21.99 -30.52
CA ALA A 155 -3.72 -21.71 -31.96
C ALA A 155 -2.44 -22.27 -32.64
N ALA A 156 -2.32 -23.60 -32.75
CA ALA A 156 -1.48 -24.27 -33.76
C ALA A 156 -1.79 -25.78 -33.80
N ARG A 157 -3.07 -26.13 -33.97
CA ARG A 157 -3.50 -27.45 -34.41
C ARG A 157 -4.38 -27.25 -35.63
N TYR A 158 -3.79 -26.78 -36.73
CA TYR A 158 -4.35 -26.81 -38.09
C TYR A 158 -3.24 -26.36 -39.04
N GLN A 159 -2.32 -27.27 -39.36
CA GLN A 159 -1.64 -27.34 -40.66
C GLN A 159 -1.09 -28.77 -40.80
N ASP A 160 -1.77 -29.50 -41.70
CA ASP A 160 -1.30 -30.59 -42.57
C ASP A 160 -0.85 -31.90 -41.89
N ILE A 161 -1.47 -33.08 -41.98
CA ILE A 161 -2.55 -33.68 -42.80
C ILE A 161 -2.65 -33.18 -44.25
N GLU A 162 -1.55 -33.19 -45.00
CA GLU A 162 -1.56 -33.49 -46.45
C GLU A 162 -0.19 -34.07 -46.90
N GLY A 163 -0.22 -35.21 -47.61
CA GLY A 163 0.91 -35.81 -48.36
C GLY A 163 1.80 -36.76 -47.54
N GLN A 164 1.63 -38.09 -47.61
CA GLN A 164 2.22 -38.98 -48.64
C GLN A 164 3.71 -38.73 -48.91
#